data_AF-A0A3C2A5A8-F1
#
_entry.id   AF-A0A3C2A5A8-F1
#
_cell.length_a   1.000
_cell.length_b   1.000
_cell.length_c   1.000
_cell.angle_alpha   90.00
_cell.angle_beta   90.00
_cell.angle_gamma   90.00
#
_symmetry.space_group_name_H-M   'P 1'
#
loop_
_entity.id
_entity.type
_entity.pdbx_description
1 polymer ?
#
loop_
_entity_poly.entity_id
_entity_poly.type
_entity_poly.pdbx_seq_one_letter_code
_entity_poly.pdbx_strand_id
1 'polypeptide(L)'
;MQSSEFVEVGKDKRNKTGNSLRFHGVQLLEMEGCTWEDSAPLGLHLTNGEPRTNIRESLFTRSGLIEFNRLGFNAINVDFKL
;
A
#
# COMPACT_ATOMS: atom_id res chain seq x y z
N MET A 1 -1.68 10.07 -4.17
CA MET A 1 -2.72 9.25 -4.82
C MET A 1 -4.01 9.47 -4.05
N GLN A 2 -5.12 9.68 -4.74
CA GLN A 2 -6.38 10.10 -4.13
C GLN A 2 -7.52 9.31 -4.78
N SER A 3 -8.46 8.81 -3.96
CA SER A 3 -9.73 8.21 -4.42
C SER A 3 -9.59 7.19 -5.55
N SER A 4 -8.57 6.33 -5.47
CA SER A 4 -8.26 5.34 -6.50
C SER A 4 -8.69 3.94 -6.07
N GLU A 5 -9.15 3.13 -7.02
CA GLU A 5 -9.64 1.77 -6.80
C GLU A 5 -8.74 0.74 -7.50
N PHE A 6 -8.35 -0.30 -6.78
CA PHE A 6 -7.52 -1.40 -7.25
C PHE A 6 -8.26 -2.73 -7.06
N VAL A 7 -8.69 -3.35 -8.16
CA VAL A 7 -9.44 -4.63 -8.15
C VAL A 7 -8.62 -5.70 -8.86
N GLU A 8 -8.43 -6.87 -8.22
CA GLU A 8 -7.71 -8.01 -8.78
C GLU A 8 -6.25 -7.70 -9.19
N VAL A 9 -5.60 -6.73 -8.54
CA VAL A 9 -4.27 -6.23 -8.95
C VAL A 9 -3.14 -7.03 -8.33
N GLY A 10 -2.15 -7.43 -9.14
CA GLY A 10 -0.84 -7.91 -8.67
C GLY A 10 -0.75 -9.38 -8.27
N LYS A 11 -1.76 -10.21 -8.56
CA LYS A 11 -1.81 -11.64 -8.15
C LYS A 11 -1.11 -12.63 -9.10
N ASP A 12 -0.66 -12.19 -10.27
CA ASP A 12 -0.03 -13.10 -11.24
C ASP A 12 1.33 -13.60 -10.76
N LYS A 13 1.65 -14.88 -11.01
CA LYS A 13 2.94 -15.51 -10.64
C LYS A 13 4.18 -14.84 -11.23
N ARG A 14 4.03 -14.05 -12.31
CA ARG A 14 5.11 -13.28 -12.93
C ARG A 14 5.40 -11.98 -12.17
N ASN A 15 4.50 -11.56 -11.28
CA ASN A 15 4.74 -10.44 -10.37
C ASN A 15 5.77 -10.85 -9.31
N LYS A 16 7.05 -10.63 -9.61
CA LYS A 16 8.16 -11.02 -8.73
C LYS A 16 8.19 -10.28 -7.38
N THR A 17 7.51 -9.14 -7.26
CA THR A 17 7.42 -8.42 -5.98
C THR A 17 6.30 -8.91 -5.10
N GLY A 18 5.27 -9.54 -5.68
CA GLY A 18 4.09 -10.00 -4.93
C GLY A 18 3.17 -8.88 -4.42
N ASN A 19 3.37 -7.62 -4.83
CA ASN A 19 2.56 -6.48 -4.39
C ASN A 19 1.65 -5.95 -5.51
N SER A 20 0.50 -5.37 -5.16
CA SER A 20 -0.38 -4.65 -6.11
C SER A 20 0.26 -3.33 -6.55
N LEU A 21 0.80 -2.58 -5.59
CA LEU A 21 1.66 -1.43 -5.78
C LEU A 21 2.88 -1.56 -4.86
N ARG A 22 4.05 -1.16 -5.34
CA ARG A 22 5.28 -1.14 -4.54
C ARG A 22 5.99 0.20 -4.64
N PHE A 23 6.16 0.87 -3.51
CA PHE A 23 6.89 2.13 -3.41
C PHE A 23 8.26 1.88 -2.78
N HIS A 24 9.33 2.12 -3.53
CA HIS A 24 10.70 1.91 -3.06
C HIS A 24 11.47 3.23 -3.06
N GLY A 25 11.91 3.67 -1.86
CA GLY A 25 12.71 4.88 -1.69
C GLY A 25 11.98 6.20 -1.95
N VAL A 26 10.64 6.18 -1.91
CA VAL A 26 9.82 7.38 -2.03
C VAL A 26 9.98 8.25 -0.77
N GLN A 27 10.32 9.53 -0.97
CA GLN A 27 10.58 10.49 0.12
C GLN A 27 9.30 11.15 0.65
N LEU A 28 8.30 11.32 -0.22
CA LEU A 28 6.97 11.81 0.15
C LEU A 28 5.91 10.96 -0.55
N LEU A 29 5.11 10.25 0.23
CA LEU A 29 3.98 9.47 -0.25
C LEU A 29 2.73 9.88 0.52
N GLU A 30 1.75 10.44 -0.20
CA GLU A 30 0.43 10.77 0.34
C GLU A 30 -0.61 9.92 -0.40
N MET A 31 -1.35 9.10 0.34
CA MET A 31 -2.40 8.24 -0.15
C MET A 31 -3.64 8.43 0.70
N GLU A 32 -4.78 8.67 0.06
CA GLU A 32 -6.02 8.91 0.79
C GLU A 32 -7.23 8.46 -0.03
N GLY A 33 -8.24 7.93 0.66
CA GLY A 33 -9.50 7.50 0.04
C GLY A 33 -9.36 6.31 -0.93
N CYS A 34 -8.28 5.53 -0.84
CA CYS A 34 -8.01 4.48 -1.82
C CYS A 34 -8.56 3.12 -1.38
N THR A 35 -8.98 2.30 -2.33
CA THR A 35 -9.54 0.96 -2.08
C THR A 35 -8.73 -0.13 -2.79
N TRP A 36 -8.56 -1.25 -2.10
CA TRP A 36 -8.07 -2.51 -2.65
C TRP A 36 -9.14 -3.57 -2.46
N GLU A 37 -9.51 -4.25 -3.53
CA GLU A 37 -10.41 -5.41 -3.52
C GLU A 37 -9.74 -6.60 -4.21
N ASP A 38 -9.74 -7.74 -3.52
CA ASP A 38 -9.16 -9.00 -3.98
C ASP A 38 -7.77 -8.84 -4.62
N SER A 39 -6.95 -7.96 -4.05
CA SER A 39 -5.67 -7.54 -4.62
C SER A 39 -4.49 -8.01 -3.78
N ALA A 40 -3.33 -8.10 -4.42
CA ALA A 40 -2.07 -8.29 -3.74
C ALA A 40 -1.79 -7.12 -2.77
N PRO A 41 -0.95 -7.32 -1.73
CA PRO A 41 -0.65 -6.30 -0.71
C PRO A 41 -0.05 -5.02 -1.29
N LEU A 42 -0.22 -3.89 -0.59
CA LEU A 42 0.55 -2.67 -0.81
C LEU A 42 1.95 -2.81 -0.20
N GLY A 43 3.01 -2.62 -0.99
CA GLY A 43 4.40 -2.73 -0.54
C GLY A 43 5.09 -1.37 -0.33
N LEU A 44 5.68 -1.17 0.84
CA LEU A 44 6.48 -0.01 1.21
C LEU A 44 7.93 -0.42 1.51
N HIS A 45 8.88 0.13 0.77
CA HIS A 45 10.31 -0.03 1.05
C HIS A 45 10.94 1.33 1.34
N LEU A 46 11.00 1.67 2.63
CA LEU A 46 11.49 2.94 3.14
C LEU A 46 13.03 2.95 3.15
N THR A 47 13.63 3.93 2.50
CA THR A 47 15.09 4.17 2.49
C THR A 47 15.45 5.35 3.40
N ASN A 48 16.74 5.59 3.61
CA ASN A 48 17.22 6.74 4.39
C ASN A 48 16.75 8.08 3.81
N GLY A 49 16.83 9.14 4.61
CA GLY A 49 16.36 10.49 4.26
C GLY A 49 15.08 10.94 4.95
N GLU A 50 14.65 10.24 6.01
CA GLU A 50 13.44 10.59 6.79
C GLU A 50 12.17 10.69 5.92
N PRO A 51 11.84 9.64 5.14
CA PRO A 51 10.70 9.69 4.24
C PRO A 51 9.40 9.90 5.01
N ARG A 52 8.49 10.67 4.43
CA ARG A 52 7.15 10.91 4.97
C ARG A 52 6.14 10.12 4.14
N THR A 53 5.63 9.03 4.72
CA THR A 53 4.56 8.24 4.10
C THR A 53 3.31 8.33 4.96
N ASN A 54 2.21 8.79 4.36
CA ASN A 54 0.91 8.88 4.99
C ASN A 54 -0.14 8.19 4.13
N ILE A 55 -0.84 7.23 4.74
CA ILE A 55 -1.96 6.51 4.14
C ILE A 55 -3.18 6.77 5.02
N ARG A 56 -4.24 7.31 4.44
CA ARG A 56 -5.44 7.73 5.18
C ARG A 56 -6.71 7.21 4.54
N GLU A 57 -7.76 7.03 5.34
CA GLU A 57 -9.13 6.79 4.87
C GLU A 57 -9.20 5.71 3.77
N SER A 58 -8.49 4.61 3.95
CA SER A 58 -8.28 3.61 2.88
C SER A 58 -8.76 2.24 3.33
N LEU A 59 -9.31 1.47 2.39
CA LEU A 59 -9.95 0.19 2.68
C LEU A 59 -9.32 -0.94 1.87
N PHE A 60 -8.94 -2.01 2.55
CA PHE A 60 -8.44 -3.24 1.93
C PHE A 60 -9.45 -4.37 2.20
N THR A 61 -10.11 -4.87 1.16
CA THR A 61 -11.09 -5.97 1.24
C THR A 61 -10.53 -7.20 0.54
N ARG A 62 -10.49 -8.34 1.24
CA ARG A 62 -9.94 -9.62 0.76
C ARG A 62 -8.56 -9.46 0.09
N SER A 63 -7.79 -8.51 0.61
CA SER A 63 -6.50 -8.09 0.05
C SER A 63 -5.42 -8.23 1.12
N GLY A 64 -4.17 -8.37 0.68
CA GLY A 64 -3.04 -8.47 1.60
C GLY A 64 -2.87 -7.21 2.47
N LEU A 65 -2.31 -7.39 3.67
CA LEU A 65 -1.92 -6.27 4.55
C LEU A 65 -0.84 -5.41 3.90
N ILE A 66 -0.65 -4.19 4.42
CA ILE A 66 0.48 -3.35 3.99
C ILE A 66 1.79 -4.05 4.41
N GLU A 67 2.64 -4.36 3.44
CA GLU A 67 3.96 -4.94 3.66
C GLU A 67 5.00 -3.82 3.73
N PHE A 68 5.86 -3.84 4.74
CA PHE A 68 6.89 -2.82 4.93
C PHE A 68 8.20 -3.38 5.46
N ASN A 69 9.33 -2.79 5.05
CA ASN A 69 10.66 -3.20 5.51
C ASN A 69 11.03 -2.67 6.90
N ARG A 70 10.43 -1.55 7.32
CA ARG A 70 10.63 -0.93 8.63
C ARG A 70 9.46 -0.01 8.98
N LEU A 71 9.25 0.22 10.27
CA LEU A 71 8.31 1.24 10.74
C LEU A 71 8.79 2.64 10.27
N GLY A 72 7.85 3.52 9.98
CA GLY A 72 8.16 4.86 9.44
C GLY A 72 7.09 5.42 8.50
N PHE A 73 5.86 4.94 8.60
CA PHE A 73 4.71 5.45 7.89
C PHE A 73 3.54 5.64 8.85
N ASN A 74 2.63 6.54 8.51
CA ASN A 74 1.41 6.76 9.25
C ASN A 74 0.23 6.12 8.49
N ALA A 75 -0.56 5.33 9.19
CA ALA A 75 -1.84 4.81 8.73
C ALA A 75 -2.94 5.37 9.64
N ILE A 76 -3.90 6.11 9.06
CA ILE A 76 -4.99 6.75 9.80
C ILE A 76 -6.29 6.31 9.15
N ASN A 77 -7.21 5.71 9.91
CA ASN A 77 -8.47 5.17 9.39
C ASN A 77 -8.24 4.26 8.17
N VAL A 78 -7.33 3.31 8.35
CA VAL A 78 -7.04 2.28 7.34
C VAL A 78 -7.63 0.97 7.83
N ASP A 79 -8.64 0.47 7.13
CA ASP A 79 -9.40 -0.71 7.50
C ASP A 79 -9.03 -1.91 6.63
N PHE A 80 -9.02 -3.09 7.25
CA PHE A 80 -8.80 -4.36 6.58
C PHE A 80 -9.99 -5.29 6.83
N LYS A 81 -10.63 -5.73 5.75
CA LYS A 81 -11.72 -6.73 5.74
C LYS A 81 -11.19 -7.98 5.05
N LEU A 82 -10.44 -8.78 5.78
CA LEU A 82 -9.74 -9.97 5.28
C LEU A 82 -10.71 -11.12 4.97
#